data_AF-A0A966K8L4-F1
#
_entry.id   AF-A0A966K8L4-F1
#
_cell.length_a   1.000
_cell.length_b   1.000
_cell.length_c   1.000
_cell.angle_alpha   90.00
_cell.angle_beta   90.00
_cell.angle_gamma   90.00
#
_symmetry.space_group_name_H-M   'P 1'
#
loop_
_entity.id
_entity.type
_entity.pdbx_description
1 polymer ?
#
loop_
_entity_poly.entity_id
_entity_poly.type
_entity_poly.pdbx_seq_one_letter_code
_entity_poly.pdbx_strand_id
1 'polypeptide(L)' 'MNEDDEILLSQRPPKKHLSGLWEFPGGKVERGETPENALIREVKEELNIDISQKCIAPLTFSEFDYGDFHLL' A
#
# COMPACT_ATOMS: atom_id res chain seq x y z
N MET A 1 2.31 2.74 12.81
CA MET A 1 2.86 3.84 13.62
C MET A 1 3.89 3.24 14.55
N ASN A 2 5.09 3.81 14.63
CA ASN A 2 6.11 3.36 15.58
C ASN A 2 5.84 3.95 16.98
N GLU A 3 6.74 3.72 17.93
CA GLU A 3 6.62 4.22 19.30
C GLU A 3 6.71 5.76 19.40
N ASP A 4 7.18 6.42 18.33
CA ASP A 4 7.36 7.87 18.22
C ASP A 4 6.24 8.57 17.42
N ASP A 5 5.10 7.90 17.23
CA ASP A 5 3.94 8.38 16.45
C ASP A 5 4.22 8.64 14.95
N GLU A 6 5.27 8.03 14.38
CA GLU A 6 5.64 8.21 12.98
C GLU A 6 4.95 7.20 12.04
N ILE A 7 4.67 7.63 10.81
CA ILE A 7 4.02 6.83 9.77
C ILE A 7 4.98 6.65 8.60
N LEU A 8 5.15 5.41 8.15
CA LEU A 8 5.97 5.08 7.00
C LEU A 8 5.25 5.49 5.70
N LEU A 9 5.94 6.29 4.89
CA LEU A 9 5.54 6.66 3.53
C LEU A 9 6.67 6.31 2.57
N SER A 10 6.30 5.90 1.36
CA SER A 10 7.22 5.63 0.24
C SER A 10 7.15 6.74 -0.79
N GLN A 11 8.30 7.21 -1.29
CA GLN A 11 8.32 8.15 -2.41
C GLN A 11 8.35 7.38 -3.73
N ARG A 12 7.47 7.77 -4.66
CA ARG A 12 7.37 7.12 -5.97
C ARG A 12 8.63 7.33 -6.81
N PRO A 13 9.26 6.25 -7.33
CA PRO A 13 10.49 6.37 -8.09
C PRO A 13 10.29 7.19 -9.38
N PRO A 14 11.36 7.82 -9.88
CA PRO A 14 11.31 8.58 -11.12
C PRO A 14 10.88 7.65 -12.28
N LYS A 15 10.02 8.16 -13.17
CA LYS A 15 9.43 7.47 -14.34
C LYS A 15 8.24 6.53 -14.07
N LYS A 16 7.70 6.46 -12.84
CA LYS A 16 6.35 5.89 -12.62
C LYS A 16 5.27 6.98 -12.75
N HIS A 17 4.02 6.59 -13.03
CA HIS A 17 2.86 7.48 -12.95
C HIS A 17 2.84 8.16 -11.57
N LEU A 18 2.61 9.47 -11.48
CA LEU A 18 2.70 10.27 -10.25
C LEU A 18 4.10 10.29 -9.58
N SER A 19 5.17 10.23 -10.38
CA SER A 19 6.55 10.25 -9.86
C SER A 19 6.84 11.42 -8.93
N GLY A 20 7.55 11.17 -7.83
CA GLY A 20 7.92 12.19 -6.85
C GLY A 20 6.87 12.49 -5.78
N LEU A 21 5.65 11.97 -5.93
CA LEU A 21 4.64 12.01 -4.86
C LEU A 21 4.91 10.93 -3.80
N TRP A 22 4.39 11.17 -2.60
CA TRP A 22 4.40 10.22 -1.49
C TRP A 22 3.16 9.34 -1.52
N GLU A 23 3.33 8.08 -1.16
CA GLU A 23 2.25 7.11 -1.03
C GLU A 23 2.46 6.18 0.17
N PHE A 24 1.38 5.49 0.56
CA PHE A 24 1.48 4.37 1.48
C PHE A 24 2.04 3.14 0.75
N PRO A 25 2.92 2.36 1.39
CA PRO A 25 3.36 1.08 0.84
C PRO A 25 2.17 0.15 0.59
N GLY A 26 2.18 -0.54 -0.55
CA GLY A 26 1.06 -1.37 -0.98
C GLY A 26 0.90 -1.35 -2.49
N GLY A 27 -0.11 -2.08 -2.97
CA GLY A 27 -0.28 -2.27 -4.41
C GLY A 27 -1.62 -2.85 -4.78
N LYS A 28 -1.69 -3.43 -5.98
CA LYS A 28 -2.95 -3.93 -6.55
C LYS A 28 -3.29 -5.27 -5.92
N VAL A 29 -4.58 -5.45 -5.62
CA VAL A 29 -5.12 -6.76 -5.25
C VAL A 29 -5.16 -7.65 -6.49
N GLU A 30 -4.50 -8.81 -6.42
CA GLU A 30 -4.52 -9.78 -7.51
C GLU A 30 -5.79 -10.64 -7.48
N ARG A 31 -6.09 -11.30 -8.61
CA ARG A 31 -7.30 -12.11 -8.73
C ARG A 31 -7.26 -13.30 -7.77
N GLY A 32 -8.24 -13.37 -6.88
CA GLY A 32 -8.37 -14.46 -5.89
C GLY A 32 -7.64 -14.19 -4.58
N GLU A 33 -7.01 -13.01 -4.44
CA GLU A 33 -6.37 -12.57 -3.21
C GLU A 33 -7.36 -11.71 -2.37
N THR A 34 -7.22 -11.74 -1.05
CA THR A 34 -7.91 -10.76 -0.17
C THR A 34 -7.06 -9.49 -0.05
N PRO A 35 -7.65 -8.32 0.26
CA PRO A 35 -6.87 -7.09 0.45
C PRO A 35 -5.73 -7.23 1.48
N GLU A 36 -5.95 -8.00 2.56
CA GLU A 36 -4.95 -8.27 3.58
C GLU A 36 -3.78 -9.10 3.03
N ASN A 37 -4.08 -10.13 2.24
CA ASN A 37 -3.05 -10.96 1.61
C ASN A 37 -2.24 -10.17 0.59
N ALA A 38 -2.91 -9.33 -0.21
CA ALA A 38 -2.25 -8.42 -1.13
C ALA A 38 -1.32 -7.47 -0.38
N LEU A 39 -1.78 -6.86 0.72
CA LEU A 39 -0.95 -5.97 1.52
C LEU A 39 0.27 -6.69 2.11
N ILE A 40 0.11 -7.91 2.62
CA ILE A 40 1.23 -8.71 3.15
C ILE A 40 2.28 -8.97 2.06
N ARG A 41 1.83 -9.36 0.85
CA ARG A 41 2.71 -9.64 -0.29
C ARG A 41 3.44 -8.37 -0.75
N GLU A 42 2.71 -7.28 -0.98
CA GLU A 42 3.26 -6.01 -1.47
C GLU A 42 4.28 -5.42 -0.47
N VAL A 43 3.95 -5.40 0.83
CA VAL A 43 4.90 -4.93 1.87
C VAL A 43 6.18 -5.78 1.89
N LYS A 44 6.05 -7.10 1.68
CA LYS A 44 7.20 -7.98 1.61
C LYS A 44 8.05 -7.71 0.36
N GLU A 45 7.43 -7.53 -0.80
CA GLU A 45 8.12 -7.27 -2.07
C GLU A 45 8.81 -5.89 -2.09
N GLU A 46 8.13 -4.85 -1.59
CA GLU A 46 8.63 -3.48 -1.66
C GLU A 46 9.64 -3.15 -0.55
N LEU A 47 9.40 -3.63 0.67
CA LEU A 47 10.14 -3.22 1.87
C LEU A 47 10.93 -4.35 2.53
N ASN A 48 10.72 -5.60 2.09
CA ASN A 48 11.27 -6.80 2.73
C ASN A 48 10.88 -6.94 4.21
N ILE A 49 9.70 -6.42 4.60
CA ILE A 49 9.15 -6.51 5.95
C ILE A 49 8.13 -7.64 6.00
N ASP A 50 8.19 -8.46 7.05
CA ASP A 50 7.20 -9.51 7.30
C ASP A 50 6.11 -8.98 8.25
N ILE A 51 4.87 -8.92 7.75
CA ILE A 51 3.67 -8.60 8.53
C ILE A 51 2.69 -9.77 8.51
N SER A 52 1.75 -9.80 9.45
CA SER A 52 0.70 -10.82 9.52
C SER A 52 -0.68 -10.17 9.50
N GLN A 53 -1.72 -10.93 9.12
CA GLN A 53 -3.10 -10.44 9.12
C GLN A 53 -3.54 -9.87 10.46
N LYS A 54 -3.02 -10.38 11.58
CA LYS A 54 -3.34 -9.88 12.94
C LYS A 54 -2.87 -8.43 13.18
N CYS A 55 -1.91 -7.97 12.38
CA CYS A 55 -1.35 -6.63 12.46
C CYS A 55 -2.07 -5.64 11.54
N ILE A 56 -3.07 -6.10 10.76
CA ILE A 56 -3.79 -5.30 9.78
C ILE A 56 -5.16 -4.95 10.34
N ALA A 57 -5.44 -3.66 10.43
CA ALA A 57 -6.75 -3.14 10.80
C ALA A 57 -7.19 -2.12 9.73
N PRO A 58 -8.40 -2.23 9.16
CA PRO A 58 -8.92 -1.23 8.25
C PRO A 58 -8.98 0.15 8.93
N LEU A 59 -8.31 1.13 8.35
CA LEU A 59 -8.29 2.50 8.89
C LEU A 59 -9.24 3.42 8.11
N THR A 60 -9.06 3.50 6.79
CA THR A 60 -9.87 4.28 5.87
C THR A 60 -9.66 3.79 4.44
N PHE A 61 -10.48 4.27 3.50
CA PHE A 61 -10.36 4.02 2.07
C PHE A 61 -10.35 5.35 1.31
N SER A 62 -9.68 5.38 0.17
CA SER A 62 -9.65 6.55 -0.73
C SER A 62 -10.11 6.11 -2.11
N GLU A 63 -11.34 6.45 -2.46
CA GLU A 63 -11.87 6.20 -3.78
C GLU A 63 -11.56 7.39 -4.68
N PHE A 64 -10.76 7.16 -5.72
CA PHE A 64 -10.52 8.14 -6.77
C PHE A 64 -10.62 7.46 -8.13
N ASP A 65 -11.46 8.01 -8.99
CA ASP A 65 -11.63 7.54 -10.35
C ASP A 65 -10.57 8.19 -11.24
N TYR A 66 -9.49 7.45 -11.50
CA TYR A 66 -8.47 7.86 -12.46
C TYR A 66 -8.86 7.54 -13.92
N GLY A 67 -10.08 7.06 -14.16
CA GLY A 67 -10.60 6.66 -15.47
C GLY A 67 -10.14 5.26 -15.90
N ASP A 68 -8.82 5.01 -15.84
CA ASP A 68 -8.20 3.75 -16.27
C ASP A 68 -8.03 2.72 -15.14
N PHE A 69 -8.19 3.13 -13.88
CA PHE A 69 -8.17 2.25 -12.72
C PHE A 69 -8.95 2.85 -11.55
N HIS A 70 -9.57 1.98 -10.76
CA HIS A 70 -10.19 2.35 -9.48
C HIS A 70 -9.19 2.10 -8.35
N LEU A 71 -8.92 3.14 -7.57
CA LEU A 71 -8.19 3.04 -6.30
C LEU A 71 -9.22 2.68 -5.22
N LEU A 72 -9.03 1.52 -4.56
CA LEU A 72 -9.82 1.05 -3.41
C LEU A 72 -8.91 0.96 -2.20
#